data_AF-A0A520J8V7-F1
#
_entry.id   AF-A0A520J8V7-F1
#
_cell.length_a   1.000
_cell.length_b   1.000
_cell.length_c   1.000
_cell.angle_alpha   90.00
_cell.angle_beta   90.00
_cell.angle_gamma   90.00
#
_symmetry.space_group_name_H-M   'P 1'
#
loop_
_entity.id
_entity.type
_entity.pdbx_description
1 polymer ?
#
loop_
_entity_poly.entity_id
_entity_poly.type
_entity_poly.pdbx_seq_one_letter_code
_entity_poly.pdbx_strand_id
1 'polypeptide(L)'
;MSQVSDALVRPVQEHKPTTHKGLVYPFGGIEPEAGTAMPVAPGVRWVRLHVPGPLRHVNCWLLDDSDARGDGVAMIDTGMNTDAARDGWKALWRSDLAGVRVTRMIGTHFHPDHI
;
A
#
# COMPACT_ATOMS: atom_id res chain seq x y z
N MET A 1 -12.01 24.50 3.57
CA MET A 1 -11.65 23.42 2.62
C MET A 1 -10.15 23.25 2.76
N SER A 2 -9.72 22.38 3.67
CA SER A 2 -8.31 22.18 3.99
C SER A 2 -7.70 21.31 2.90
N GLN A 3 -6.68 21.85 2.23
CA GLN A 3 -5.86 21.10 1.29
C GLN A 3 -5.09 20.04 2.08
N VAL A 4 -5.45 18.77 1.89
CA VAL A 4 -4.51 17.67 2.14
C VAL A 4 -3.31 17.96 1.25
N SER A 5 -2.13 18.07 1.85
CA SER A 5 -0.94 18.53 1.15
C SER A 5 -0.57 17.58 0.00
N ASP A 6 -0.30 18.14 -1.17
CA ASP A 6 0.25 17.46 -2.36
C ASP A 6 1.59 16.73 -2.09
N ALA A 7 2.14 16.84 -0.88
CA ALA A 7 3.43 16.30 -0.49
C ALA A 7 3.47 14.76 -0.40
N LEU A 8 2.33 14.06 -0.49
CA LEU A 8 2.26 12.59 -0.41
C LEU A 8 1.91 11.91 -1.73
N VAL A 9 1.63 12.67 -2.80
CA VAL A 9 1.26 12.11 -4.10
C VAL A 9 2.47 12.22 -5.03
N ARG A 10 3.28 11.16 -5.12
CA ARG A 10 4.16 11.03 -6.28
C ARG A 10 3.26 10.96 -7.52
N PRO A 11 3.52 11.75 -8.59
CA PRO A 11 2.73 11.63 -9.80
C PRO A 11 2.79 10.18 -10.30
N VAL A 12 1.63 9.65 -10.68
CA VAL A 12 1.51 8.37 -11.37
C VAL A 12 2.46 8.46 -12.57
N GLN A 13 3.55 7.69 -12.53
CA GLN A 13 4.55 7.67 -13.60
C GLN A 13 3.83 7.32 -14.92
N GLU A 14 4.35 7.76 -16.07
CA GLU A 14 3.81 7.25 -17.34
C GLU A 14 4.09 5.75 -17.40
N HIS A 15 3.03 4.95 -17.25
CA HIS A 15 3.09 3.51 -17.31
C HIS A 15 2.55 3.05 -18.65
N LYS A 16 3.18 2.04 -19.27
CA LYS A 16 2.66 1.42 -20.49
C LYS A 16 1.74 0.27 -20.09
N PRO A 17 0.41 0.38 -20.31
CA PRO A 17 -0.50 -0.71 -20.00
C PRO A 17 -0.14 -1.95 -20.80
N THR A 18 -0.32 -3.12 -20.20
CA THR A 18 -0.19 -4.41 -20.88
C THR A 18 -1.52 -5.16 -20.84
N THR A 19 -1.71 -6.08 -21.77
CA THR A 19 -2.89 -6.94 -21.82
C THR A 19 -2.46 -8.39 -21.77
N HIS A 20 -3.08 -9.19 -20.92
CA HIS A 20 -2.84 -10.63 -20.87
C HIS A 20 -4.13 -11.36 -20.51
N LYS A 21 -4.50 -12.39 -21.30
CA LYS A 21 -5.70 -13.22 -21.09
C LYS A 21 -6.99 -12.41 -20.89
N GLY A 22 -7.17 -11.34 -21.66
CA GLY A 22 -8.37 -10.49 -21.60
C GLY A 22 -8.40 -9.50 -20.42
N LEU A 23 -7.36 -9.47 -19.58
CA LEU A 23 -7.19 -8.48 -18.52
C LEU A 23 -6.25 -7.37 -18.99
N VAL A 24 -6.58 -6.13 -18.64
CA VAL A 24 -5.71 -4.96 -18.81
C VAL A 24 -5.03 -4.66 -17.48
N TYR A 25 -3.70 -4.60 -17.50
CA TYR A 25 -2.88 -4.19 -16.38
C TYR A 25 -2.48 -2.74 -16.60
N PRO A 26 -3.16 -1.76 -15.96
CA PRO A 26 -2.95 -0.33 -16.24
C PRO A 26 -1.53 0.14 -15.92
N PHE A 27 -0.86 -0.54 -14.98
CA PHE A 27 0.54 -0.28 -14.60
C PHE A 27 1.55 -1.15 -15.36
N GLY A 28 1.10 -1.95 -16.33
CA GLY A 28 1.95 -2.91 -17.02
C GLY A 28 2.53 -3.93 -16.05
N GLY A 29 3.87 -3.96 -15.94
CA GLY A 29 4.60 -4.81 -15.00
C GLY A 29 5.19 -4.08 -13.79
N ILE A 30 4.77 -2.84 -13.57
CA ILE A 30 5.30 -2.00 -12.49
C ILE A 30 4.61 -2.38 -11.17
N GLU A 31 5.42 -2.51 -10.13
CA GLU A 31 5.02 -2.87 -8.78
C GLU A 31 5.76 -1.98 -7.77
N PRO A 32 5.24 -1.79 -6.54
CA PRO A 32 5.94 -1.05 -5.51
C PRO A 32 7.31 -1.68 -5.24
N GLU A 33 8.35 -0.86 -5.16
CA GLU A 33 9.64 -1.32 -4.67
C GLU A 33 9.51 -1.75 -3.20
N ALA A 34 10.36 -2.69 -2.78
CA ALA A 34 10.33 -3.19 -1.40
C ALA A 34 10.46 -2.04 -0.39
N GLY A 35 9.49 -1.93 0.52
CA GLY A 35 9.47 -0.86 1.53
C GLY A 35 8.97 0.49 1.02
N THR A 36 8.31 0.54 -0.13
CA THR A 36 7.67 1.74 -0.69
C THR A 36 6.18 1.51 -0.96
N ALA A 37 5.43 2.60 -1.12
CA ALA A 37 4.02 2.58 -1.50
C ALA A 37 3.83 3.25 -2.86
N MET A 38 3.13 2.59 -3.78
CA MET A 38 2.88 3.11 -5.12
C MET A 38 1.45 3.69 -5.22
N PRO A 39 1.26 4.95 -5.63
CA PRO A 39 -0.07 5.49 -5.87
C PRO A 39 -0.72 4.82 -7.08
N VAL A 40 -1.96 4.36 -6.92
CA VAL A 40 -2.72 3.68 -7.99
C VAL A 40 -4.03 4.40 -8.34
N ALA A 41 -4.51 5.25 -7.45
CA ALA A 41 -5.62 6.18 -7.66
C ALA A 41 -5.49 7.34 -6.66
N PRO A 42 -6.22 8.47 -6.84
CA PRO A 42 -6.27 9.53 -5.83
C PRO A 42 -6.65 8.96 -4.45
N GLY A 43 -5.78 9.18 -3.46
CA GLY A 43 -5.95 8.69 -2.10
C GLY A 43 -5.82 7.18 -1.89
N VAL A 44 -5.32 6.42 -2.89
CA VAL A 44 -5.14 4.96 -2.80
C VAL A 44 -3.70 4.60 -3.16
N ARG A 45 -3.01 3.97 -2.22
CA ARG A 45 -1.63 3.48 -2.41
C ARG A 45 -1.55 1.97 -2.22
N TRP A 46 -0.81 1.33 -3.11
CA TRP A 46 -0.49 -0.10 -3.10
C TRP A 46 0.82 -0.34 -2.35
N VAL A 47 0.78 -1.23 -1.36
CA VAL A 47 1.94 -1.79 -0.67
C VAL A 47 2.04 -3.28 -1.01
N ARG A 48 3.26 -3.77 -1.21
CA ARG A 48 3.51 -5.19 -1.50
C ARG A 48 4.48 -5.78 -0.49
N LEU A 49 4.03 -6.78 0.26
CA LEU A 49 4.82 -7.44 1.30
C LEU A 49 5.15 -8.87 0.91
N HIS A 50 6.34 -9.32 1.30
CA HIS A 50 6.77 -10.70 1.07
C HIS A 50 5.96 -11.67 1.95
N VAL A 51 5.53 -12.78 1.36
CA VAL A 51 4.99 -13.95 2.08
C VAL A 51 5.69 -15.23 1.59
N PRO A 52 5.97 -16.20 2.48
CA PRO A 52 6.64 -17.43 2.09
C PRO A 52 5.78 -18.29 1.14
N GLY A 53 6.45 -19.14 0.37
CA GLY A 53 5.80 -20.12 -0.50
C GLY A 53 5.51 -19.61 -1.91
N PRO A 54 4.64 -20.32 -2.67
CA PRO A 54 4.46 -20.06 -4.10
C PRO A 54 3.79 -18.72 -4.41
N LEU A 55 3.04 -18.14 -3.45
CA LEU A 55 2.37 -16.86 -3.60
C LEU A 55 3.36 -15.68 -3.63
N ARG A 56 4.47 -15.79 -2.89
CA ARG A 56 5.61 -14.85 -2.78
C ARG A 56 5.30 -13.45 -2.23
N HIS A 57 4.07 -12.96 -2.40
CA HIS A 57 3.66 -11.65 -1.89
C HIS A 57 2.17 -11.58 -1.59
N VAL A 58 1.80 -10.63 -0.73
CA VAL A 58 0.43 -10.15 -0.56
C VAL A 58 0.39 -8.65 -0.81
N ASN A 59 -0.75 -8.16 -1.29
CA ASN A 59 -0.99 -6.73 -1.49
C ASN A 59 -1.73 -6.17 -0.27
N CYS A 60 -1.23 -5.07 0.25
CA CYS A 60 -1.88 -4.27 1.29
C CYS A 60 -2.18 -2.89 0.71
N TRP A 61 -3.10 -2.17 1.35
CA TRP A 61 -3.54 -0.86 0.84
C TRP A 61 -3.48 0.20 1.93
N LEU A 62 -3.11 1.41 1.51
CA LEU A 62 -3.21 2.62 2.32
C LEU A 62 -4.23 3.52 1.64
N LEU A 63 -5.30 3.86 2.38
CA LEU A 63 -6.31 4.80 1.92
C LEU A 63 -6.17 6.09 2.72
N ASP A 64 -6.14 7.23 2.04
CA ASP A 64 -6.21 8.53 2.72
C ASP A 64 -7.52 8.58 3.51
N ASP A 65 -7.41 8.86 4.81
CA ASP A 65 -8.54 8.83 5.74
C ASP A 65 -8.41 9.95 6.77
N SER A 66 -9.52 10.26 7.44
CA SER A 66 -9.54 11.17 8.58
C SER A 66 -10.46 10.65 9.67
N ASP A 67 -10.13 10.95 10.92
CA ASP A 67 -10.99 10.68 12.06
C ASP A 67 -11.03 11.90 13.00
N ALA A 68 -11.65 11.77 14.17
CA ALA A 68 -11.76 12.87 15.14
C ALA A 68 -10.41 13.45 15.61
N ARG A 69 -9.28 12.76 15.36
CA ARG A 69 -7.92 13.21 15.69
C ARG A 69 -7.20 13.84 14.50
N GLY A 70 -7.86 14.00 13.36
CA GLY A 70 -7.32 14.62 12.14
C GLY A 70 -7.00 13.60 11.04
N ASP A 71 -6.11 13.99 10.13
CA ASP A 71 -5.78 13.20 8.94
C ASP A 71 -4.88 12.00 9.28
N GLY A 72 -4.87 11.03 8.37
CA GLY A 72 -4.05 9.83 8.45
C GLY A 72 -4.34 8.88 7.30
N VAL A 73 -4.14 7.59 7.56
CA VAL A 73 -4.44 6.52 6.59
C VAL A 73 -5.21 5.37 7.24
N ALA A 74 -6.18 4.83 6.52
CA ALA A 74 -6.72 3.51 6.81
C ALA A 74 -5.83 2.46 6.15
N MET A 75 -5.41 1.45 6.92
CA MET A 75 -4.62 0.32 6.43
C MET A 75 -5.52 -0.88 6.16
N ILE A 76 -5.34 -1.53 5.01
CA ILE A 76 -6.10 -2.72 4.61
C ILE A 76 -5.12 -3.88 4.50
N ASP A 77 -5.36 -4.91 5.30
CA ASP A 77 -4.51 -6.07 5.53
C ASP A 77 -3.10 -5.74 6.08
N THR A 78 -2.42 -6.74 6.64
CA THR A 78 -1.19 -6.55 7.42
C THR A 78 0.03 -7.28 6.89
N GLY A 79 -0.15 -8.29 6.03
CA GLY A 79 0.90 -9.24 5.72
C GLY A 79 1.08 -10.30 6.80
N MET A 80 1.85 -11.34 6.48
CA MET A 80 2.14 -12.41 7.43
C MET A 80 3.10 -11.92 8.53
N ASN A 81 2.91 -12.38 9.77
CA ASN A 81 3.76 -12.05 10.92
C ASN A 81 5.18 -12.68 10.84
N THR A 82 5.98 -12.20 9.89
CA THR A 82 7.36 -12.62 9.59
C THR A 82 8.31 -11.43 9.68
N ASP A 83 9.59 -11.70 9.88
CA ASP A 83 10.59 -10.62 9.93
C ASP A 83 10.66 -9.85 8.60
N ALA A 84 10.54 -10.53 7.46
CA ALA A 84 10.52 -9.89 6.14
C ALA A 84 9.36 -8.90 5.97
N ALA A 85 8.13 -9.28 6.35
CA ALA A 85 6.98 -8.38 6.27
C ALA A 85 7.09 -7.20 7.25
N ARG A 86 7.54 -7.46 8.49
CA ARG A 86 7.81 -6.41 9.49
C ARG A 86 8.85 -5.43 9.01
N ASP A 87 9.92 -5.89 8.36
CA ASP A 87 10.98 -5.01 7.85
C ASP A 87 10.50 -4.18 6.66
N GLY A 88 9.63 -4.74 5.81
CA GLY A 88 8.92 -3.99 4.77
C GLY A 88 8.07 -2.85 5.34
N TRP A 89 7.29 -3.12 6.38
CA TRP A 89 6.56 -2.08 7.10
C TRP A 89 7.47 -1.03 7.75
N LYS A 90 8.50 -1.46 8.49
CA LYS A 90 9.45 -0.52 9.11
C LYS A 90 10.13 0.37 8.05
N ALA A 91 10.39 -0.14 6.86
CA ALA A 91 10.93 0.66 5.76
C ALA A 91 9.94 1.75 5.32
N LEU A 92 8.67 1.40 5.11
CA LEU A 92 7.60 2.37 4.82
C LEU A 92 7.50 3.46 5.90
N TRP A 93 7.57 3.09 7.18
CA TRP A 93 7.55 4.06 8.30
C TRP A 93 8.77 4.97 8.37
N ARG A 94 9.88 4.59 7.74
CA ARG A 94 11.05 5.46 7.56
C ARG A 94 10.96 6.33 6.29
N SER A 95 10.05 6.03 5.38
CA SER A 95 9.86 6.71 4.10
C SER A 95 8.44 7.27 3.94
N ASP A 96 7.59 6.62 3.15
CA ASP A 96 6.30 7.11 2.68
C ASP A 96 5.23 7.22 3.79
N LEU A 97 5.47 6.61 4.95
CA LEU A 97 4.65 6.70 6.17
C LEU A 97 5.32 7.47 7.30
N ALA A 98 6.44 8.16 7.05
CA ALA A 98 7.13 8.95 8.09
C ALA A 98 6.19 10.06 8.63
N GLY A 99 5.88 10.00 9.93
CA GLY A 99 4.95 10.93 10.58
C GLY A 99 3.47 10.72 10.23
N VAL A 100 3.14 9.72 9.41
CA VAL A 100 1.76 9.40 9.04
C VAL A 100 1.10 8.57 10.13
N ARG A 101 -0.09 8.99 10.55
CA ARG A 101 -0.90 8.29 11.54
C ARG A 101 -1.82 7.27 10.88
N VAL A 102 -1.94 6.10 11.48
CA VAL A 102 -2.98 5.12 11.11
C VAL A 102 -4.28 5.48 11.82
N THR A 103 -5.37 5.67 11.06
CA THR A 103 -6.70 5.97 11.60
C THR A 103 -7.41 4.69 12.05
N ARG A 104 -7.32 3.64 11.23
CA ARG A 104 -7.93 2.32 11.44
C ARG A 104 -7.21 1.24 10.62
N MET A 105 -7.44 -0.01 11.01
CA MET A 105 -6.99 -1.19 10.27
C MET A 105 -8.22 -2.03 9.88
N ILE A 106 -8.24 -2.50 8.64
CA ILE A 106 -9.33 -3.30 8.07
C ILE A 106 -8.73 -4.62 7.59
N GLY A 107 -9.05 -5.73 8.25
CA GLY A 107 -8.74 -7.05 7.76
C GLY A 107 -9.82 -7.52 6.79
N THR A 108 -9.44 -8.00 5.61
CA THR A 108 -10.39 -8.49 4.61
C THR A 108 -11.00 -9.83 5.01
N HIS A 109 -10.20 -10.73 5.58
CA HIS A 109 -10.59 -12.05 6.07
C HIS A 109 -9.51 -12.65 6.98
N PHE A 110 -9.68 -13.90 7.44
CA PHE A 110 -8.87 -14.51 8.51
C PHE A 110 -7.65 -15.34 8.06
N HIS A 111 -7.24 -15.29 6.79
CA HIS A 111 -5.99 -15.97 6.43
C HIS A 111 -4.77 -15.25 7.04
N PRO A 112 -3.69 -15.97 7.38
CA PRO A 112 -2.59 -15.44 8.19
C PRO A 112 -1.78 -14.30 7.54
N ASP A 113 -1.92 -14.08 6.24
CA ASP A 113 -1.29 -12.99 5.50
C ASP A 113 -2.12 -11.69 5.50
N HIS A 114 -3.29 -11.69 6.15
CA HIS A 114 -4.19 -10.54 6.25
C HIS A 114 -4.41 -10.02 7.68
N ILE A 115 -4.11 -10.84 8.70
CA ILE A 115 -4.33 -10.54 10.13
C ILE A 115 -3.02 -10.55 10.91
#